data_AF-A0A6S6QDW4-F1
#
_entry.id   AF-A0A6S6QDW4-F1
#
_cell.length_a   1.000
_cell.length_b   1.000
_cell.length_c   1.000
_cell.angle_alpha   90.00
_cell.angle_beta   90.00
_cell.angle_gamma   90.00
#
_symmetry.space_group_name_H-M   'P 1'
#
loop_
_entity.id
_entity.type
_entity.pdbx_description
1 polymer ?
#
loop_
_entity_poly.entity_id
_entity_poly.type
_entity_poly.pdbx_seq_one_letter_code
_entity_poly.pdbx_strand_id
1 'polypeptide(L)'
;MIFARVPKHLAKAVASMSPEMRKHRYLTAAGFVIAQYLRKNFAAQRLQNFLEAYRDPSGGMSYQYSTSVTMMGETIFLLRRSPGFTEFCRRLKSRDLRAAFLEALAARLFMQGGCIIHARPESMNKGEDFDFSVVRGGEEINVEVTSLTSPVFAESTLVNTLARKKGQLPSDKPAIIVCMYPAAWFADDPTAALYVVANRFFGKSRRINAIVFLAEHWLSDEALLNGGLIVSRQEFFNGNPRHPADLTFLRQELPPVPTSVEQLLINAVPVQQESEFYRWVDACLA
;
A
#
# COMPACT_ATOMS: atom_id res chain seq x y z
N MET A 1 -13.89 22.35 8.30
CA MET A 1 -14.66 21.19 7.80
C MET A 1 -13.73 20.02 7.54
N ILE A 2 -13.99 18.86 8.16
CA ILE A 2 -13.12 17.66 8.12
C ILE A 2 -12.84 17.20 6.67
N PHE A 3 -13.77 17.43 5.73
CA PHE A 3 -13.71 16.93 4.35
C PHE A 3 -13.56 18.01 3.27
N ALA A 4 -12.98 19.18 3.59
CA ALA A 4 -12.98 20.36 2.70
C ALA A 4 -12.36 20.15 1.29
N ARG A 5 -11.57 19.10 1.08
CA ARG A 5 -10.93 18.77 -0.21
C ARG A 5 -11.61 17.62 -0.98
N VAL A 6 -12.79 17.17 -0.55
CA VAL A 6 -13.56 16.16 -1.30
C VAL A 6 -14.45 16.88 -2.33
N PRO A 7 -14.43 16.49 -3.62
CA PRO A 7 -15.32 17.09 -4.61
C PRO A 7 -16.80 16.95 -4.22
N LYS A 8 -17.57 18.05 -4.29
CA LYS A 8 -18.98 18.07 -3.86
C LYS A 8 -19.84 17.03 -4.58
N HIS A 9 -19.62 16.81 -5.87
CA HIS A 9 -20.36 15.82 -6.64
C HIS A 9 -20.05 14.38 -6.23
N LEU A 10 -18.83 14.12 -5.73
CA LEU A 10 -18.47 12.81 -5.18
C LEU A 10 -19.22 12.55 -3.87
N ALA A 11 -19.29 13.55 -2.97
CA ALA A 11 -20.10 13.45 -1.75
C ALA A 11 -21.60 13.26 -2.08
N LYS A 12 -22.12 14.00 -3.07
CA LYS A 12 -23.50 13.83 -3.56
C LYS A 12 -23.75 12.42 -4.12
N ALA A 13 -22.79 11.85 -4.86
CA ALA A 13 -22.90 10.49 -5.38
C ALA A 13 -22.99 9.46 -4.24
N VAL A 14 -22.19 9.60 -3.19
CA VAL A 14 -22.28 8.74 -1.99
C VAL A 14 -23.62 8.91 -1.27
N ALA A 15 -24.06 10.15 -1.04
CA ALA A 15 -25.34 10.41 -0.38
C ALA A 15 -26.55 9.85 -1.17
N SER A 16 -26.44 9.79 -2.50
CA SER A 16 -27.49 9.31 -3.41
C SER A 16 -27.48 7.79 -3.63
N MET A 17 -26.68 7.03 -2.86
CA MET A 17 -26.68 5.56 -2.96
C MET A 17 -28.06 4.98 -2.66
N SER A 18 -28.51 4.05 -3.52
CA SER A 18 -29.74 3.29 -3.30
C SER A 18 -29.64 2.42 -2.04
N PRO A 19 -30.77 1.98 -1.44
CA PRO A 19 -30.75 1.07 -0.30
C PRO A 19 -29.91 -0.20 -0.54
N GLU A 20 -29.93 -0.72 -1.77
CA GLU A 20 -29.12 -1.89 -2.14
C GLU A 20 -27.62 -1.58 -2.12
N MET A 21 -27.21 -0.44 -2.67
CA MET A 21 -25.81 0.00 -2.63
C MET A 21 -25.30 0.24 -1.21
N ARG A 22 -26.18 0.69 -0.30
CA ARG A 22 -25.82 0.96 1.10
C ARG A 22 -25.45 -0.30 1.87
N LYS A 23 -25.93 -1.50 1.46
CA LYS A 23 -25.46 -2.79 1.99
C LYS A 23 -23.96 -2.97 1.79
N HIS A 24 -23.41 -2.38 0.73
CA HIS A 24 -21.99 -2.38 0.39
C HIS A 24 -21.43 -0.94 0.33
N ARG A 25 -21.83 -0.09 1.29
CA ARG A 25 -21.56 1.36 1.23
C ARG A 25 -20.08 1.72 1.01
N TYR A 26 -19.15 1.06 1.70
CA TYR A 26 -17.72 1.37 1.58
C TYR A 26 -17.14 0.92 0.25
N LEU A 27 -17.50 -0.29 -0.20
CA LEU A 27 -17.11 -0.78 -1.53
C LEU A 27 -17.63 0.14 -2.64
N THR A 28 -18.90 0.53 -2.56
CA THR A 28 -19.53 1.43 -3.54
C THR A 28 -18.87 2.81 -3.53
N ALA A 29 -18.61 3.37 -2.33
CA ALA A 29 -17.94 4.66 -2.20
C ALA A 29 -16.50 4.60 -2.72
N ALA A 30 -15.78 3.51 -2.46
CA ALA A 30 -14.44 3.28 -3.02
C ALA A 30 -14.48 3.24 -4.55
N GLY A 31 -15.48 2.56 -5.14
CA GLY A 31 -15.75 2.59 -6.57
C GLY A 31 -15.97 4.01 -7.12
N PHE A 32 -16.74 4.86 -6.41
CA PHE A 32 -16.91 6.26 -6.80
C PHE A 32 -15.62 7.08 -6.69
N VAL A 33 -14.82 6.88 -5.64
CA VAL A 33 -13.50 7.53 -5.49
C VAL A 33 -12.60 7.18 -6.67
N ILE A 34 -12.48 5.89 -6.96
CA ILE A 34 -11.71 5.36 -8.09
C ILE A 34 -12.20 5.98 -9.41
N ALA A 35 -13.50 5.91 -9.69
CA ALA A 35 -14.07 6.45 -10.92
C ALA A 35 -13.81 7.96 -11.06
N GLN A 36 -13.89 8.69 -9.93
CA GLN A 36 -13.67 10.13 -9.91
C GLN A 36 -12.21 10.50 -10.24
N TYR A 37 -11.23 9.87 -9.60
CA TYR A 37 -9.82 10.26 -9.75
C TYR A 37 -9.12 9.55 -10.90
N LEU A 38 -9.46 8.27 -11.11
CA LEU A 38 -8.84 7.44 -12.14
C LEU A 38 -9.58 7.49 -13.48
N ARG A 39 -10.83 7.98 -13.53
CA ARG A 39 -11.68 7.94 -14.75
C ARG A 39 -11.74 6.54 -15.38
N LYS A 40 -11.48 5.51 -14.57
CA LYS A 40 -11.54 4.11 -14.96
C LYS A 40 -12.85 3.54 -14.46
N ASN A 41 -13.58 2.87 -15.35
CA ASN A 41 -14.71 2.05 -14.95
C ASN A 41 -14.21 0.61 -14.76
N PHE A 42 -13.89 0.26 -13.52
CA PHE A 42 -13.42 -1.08 -13.17
C PHE A 42 -14.46 -2.19 -13.40
N ALA A 43 -15.75 -1.85 -13.52
CA ALA A 43 -16.77 -2.83 -13.88
C ALA A 43 -16.76 -3.17 -15.38
N ALA A 44 -16.22 -2.31 -16.24
CA ALA A 44 -16.32 -2.44 -17.70
C ALA A 44 -15.04 -2.96 -18.38
N GLN A 45 -13.89 -2.89 -17.70
CA GLN A 45 -12.63 -3.36 -18.25
C GLN A 45 -12.26 -4.70 -17.62
N ARG A 46 -11.80 -5.65 -18.44
CA ARG A 46 -11.07 -6.83 -17.96
C ARG A 46 -9.81 -6.32 -17.29
N LEU A 47 -9.85 -6.15 -15.98
CA LEU A 47 -8.71 -5.66 -15.24
C LEU A 47 -7.64 -6.75 -15.26
N GLN A 48 -6.40 -6.33 -15.46
CA GLN A 48 -5.22 -7.17 -15.23
C GLN A 48 -5.40 -7.90 -13.89
N ASN A 49 -4.93 -9.15 -13.81
CA ASN A 49 -5.13 -10.19 -12.78
C ASN A 49 -5.28 -9.75 -11.30
N PHE A 50 -4.86 -8.54 -10.96
CA PHE A 50 -4.97 -7.90 -9.65
C PHE A 50 -6.40 -7.59 -9.17
N LEU A 51 -7.30 -7.17 -10.06
CA LEU A 51 -8.72 -6.90 -9.73
C LEU A 51 -9.65 -7.83 -10.51
N GLU A 52 -9.17 -9.03 -10.85
CA GLU A 52 -10.07 -10.04 -11.40
C GLU A 52 -11.21 -10.25 -10.43
N ALA A 53 -12.43 -9.93 -10.88
CA ALA A 53 -13.64 -10.21 -10.14
C ALA A 53 -13.81 -11.72 -10.13
N TYR A 54 -13.10 -12.39 -9.23
CA TYR A 54 -13.36 -13.76 -8.89
C TYR A 54 -14.79 -13.78 -8.37
N ARG A 55 -15.68 -14.40 -9.15
CA ARG A 55 -16.94 -14.81 -8.57
C ARG A 55 -16.62 -15.98 -7.66
N ASP A 56 -17.11 -15.93 -6.43
CA ASP A 56 -17.04 -17.10 -5.57
C ASP A 56 -17.87 -18.25 -6.20
N PRO A 57 -17.75 -19.50 -5.69
CA PRO A 57 -18.54 -20.62 -6.21
C PRO A 57 -20.06 -20.41 -6.19
N SER A 58 -20.58 -19.50 -5.36
CA SER A 58 -22.00 -19.14 -5.30
C SER A 58 -22.42 -18.10 -6.37
N GLY A 59 -21.46 -17.61 -7.16
CA GLY A 59 -21.67 -16.56 -8.14
C GLY A 59 -21.64 -15.14 -7.54
N GLY A 60 -21.38 -15.04 -6.24
CA GLY A 60 -21.20 -13.80 -5.48
C GLY A 60 -19.86 -13.14 -5.78
N MET A 61 -19.67 -11.92 -5.28
CA MET A 61 -18.42 -11.17 -5.45
C MET A 61 -17.39 -11.66 -4.43
N SER A 62 -16.23 -12.12 -4.88
CA SER A 62 -15.14 -12.55 -3.98
C SER A 62 -14.78 -11.43 -3.00
N TYR A 63 -14.59 -11.83 -1.74
CA TYR A 63 -14.12 -10.94 -0.70
C TYR A 63 -12.77 -10.28 -1.02
N GLN A 64 -11.92 -10.96 -1.81
CA GLN A 64 -10.63 -10.43 -2.23
C GLN A 64 -10.81 -9.23 -3.14
N TYR A 65 -11.79 -9.30 -4.04
CA TYR A 65 -12.13 -8.20 -4.92
C TYR A 65 -12.70 -7.02 -4.12
N SER A 66 -13.69 -7.26 -3.25
CA SER A 66 -14.30 -6.18 -2.47
C SER A 66 -13.29 -5.49 -1.55
N THR A 67 -12.40 -6.26 -0.93
CA THR A 67 -11.32 -5.76 -0.06
C THR A 67 -10.31 -4.96 -0.87
N SER A 68 -9.85 -5.48 -2.02
CA SER A 68 -8.88 -4.79 -2.89
C SER A 68 -9.42 -3.47 -3.41
N VAL A 69 -10.67 -3.45 -3.88
CA VAL A 69 -11.33 -2.22 -4.36
C VAL A 69 -11.51 -1.22 -3.24
N THR A 70 -11.94 -1.67 -2.05
CA THR A 70 -12.11 -0.80 -0.88
C THR A 70 -10.78 -0.20 -0.45
N MET A 71 -9.73 -1.02 -0.32
CA MET A 71 -8.38 -0.59 0.05
C MET A 71 -7.79 0.38 -0.99
N MET A 72 -8.02 0.13 -2.28
CA MET A 72 -7.58 1.04 -3.34
C MET A 72 -8.32 2.38 -3.27
N GLY A 73 -9.64 2.37 -3.15
CA GLY A 73 -10.44 3.58 -3.04
C GLY A 73 -10.06 4.39 -1.80
N GLU A 74 -9.90 3.74 -0.65
CA GLU A 74 -9.42 4.37 0.57
C GLU A 74 -8.01 4.97 0.39
N THR A 75 -7.07 4.23 -0.21
CA THR A 75 -5.70 4.69 -0.43
C THR A 75 -5.66 5.94 -1.32
N ILE A 76 -6.41 5.93 -2.43
CA ILE A 76 -6.55 7.09 -3.32
C ILE A 76 -7.22 8.26 -2.58
N PHE A 77 -8.26 7.98 -1.80
CA PHE A 77 -8.95 9.01 -1.01
C PHE A 77 -8.00 9.67 -0.03
N LEU A 78 -7.22 8.90 0.72
CA LEU A 78 -6.28 9.43 1.71
C LEU A 78 -5.16 10.25 1.05
N LEU A 79 -4.54 9.73 -0.02
CA LEU A 79 -3.46 10.41 -0.74
C LEU A 79 -3.89 11.65 -1.52
N ARG A 80 -5.20 11.91 -1.68
CA ARG A 80 -5.71 13.09 -2.43
C ARG A 80 -5.18 14.43 -1.90
N ARG A 81 -4.70 14.45 -0.66
CA ARG A 81 -4.16 15.65 0.01
C ARG A 81 -2.66 15.82 -0.18
N SER A 82 -1.97 14.79 -0.66
CA SER A 82 -0.52 14.76 -0.81
C SER A 82 -0.05 15.59 -2.01
N PRO A 83 1.04 16.36 -1.86
CA PRO A 83 1.77 16.90 -3.00
C PRO A 83 2.06 15.84 -4.08
N GLY A 84 1.77 16.18 -5.34
CA GLY A 84 1.97 15.27 -6.46
C GLY A 84 0.92 14.16 -6.60
N PHE A 85 -0.21 14.21 -5.90
CA PHE A 85 -1.28 13.20 -6.02
C PHE A 85 -1.71 12.88 -7.47
N THR A 86 -1.65 13.86 -8.38
CA THR A 86 -1.93 13.65 -9.80
C THR A 86 -0.98 12.62 -10.44
N GLU A 87 0.24 12.47 -9.94
CA GLU A 87 1.19 11.46 -10.41
C GLU A 87 0.81 10.05 -10.01
N PHE A 88 0.37 9.82 -8.76
CA PHE A 88 -0.23 8.54 -8.39
C PHE A 88 -1.42 8.20 -9.29
N CYS A 89 -2.29 9.18 -9.55
CA CYS A 89 -3.43 9.00 -10.45
C CYS A 89 -2.98 8.68 -11.90
N ARG A 90 -1.93 9.33 -12.40
CA ARG A 90 -1.39 9.06 -13.74
C ARG A 90 -0.84 7.64 -13.81
N ARG A 91 0.02 7.22 -12.87
CA ARG A 91 0.63 5.89 -12.85
C ARG A 91 -0.43 4.78 -12.73
N LEU A 92 -1.42 4.94 -11.85
CA LEU A 92 -2.57 4.01 -11.74
C LEU A 92 -3.40 3.93 -13.02
N LYS A 93 -3.40 4.99 -13.85
CA LYS A 93 -4.08 4.99 -15.15
C LYS A 93 -3.27 4.28 -16.23
N SER A 94 -1.97 4.56 -16.31
CA SER A 94 -1.15 4.22 -17.48
C SER A 94 -0.20 3.03 -17.30
N ARG A 95 0.12 2.62 -16.07
CA ARG A 95 1.05 1.51 -15.78
C ARG A 95 0.31 0.23 -15.38
N ASP A 96 1.09 -0.83 -15.11
CA ASP A 96 0.60 -2.03 -14.42
C ASP A 96 -0.11 -1.64 -13.12
N LEU A 97 -1.37 -2.05 -13.01
CA LEU A 97 -2.23 -1.58 -11.93
C LEU A 97 -1.75 -2.05 -10.57
N ARG A 98 -1.22 -3.28 -10.47
CA ARG A 98 -0.74 -3.84 -9.20
C ARG A 98 0.49 -3.10 -8.73
N ALA A 99 1.49 -2.93 -9.60
CA ALA A 99 2.71 -2.20 -9.27
C ALA A 99 2.41 -0.75 -8.83
N ALA A 100 1.63 -0.02 -9.62
CA ALA A 100 1.27 1.36 -9.30
C ALA A 100 0.42 1.47 -8.02
N PHE A 101 -0.43 0.48 -7.74
CA PHE A 101 -1.17 0.43 -6.50
C PHE A 101 -0.26 0.15 -5.30
N LEU A 102 0.73 -0.73 -5.43
CA LEU A 102 1.70 -0.99 -4.37
C LEU A 102 2.55 0.25 -4.05
N GLU A 103 2.91 1.05 -5.06
CA GLU A 103 3.53 2.37 -4.85
C GLU A 103 2.66 3.27 -3.95
N ALA A 104 1.38 3.38 -4.28
CA ALA A 104 0.42 4.20 -3.52
C ALA A 104 0.14 3.63 -2.11
N LEU A 105 0.04 2.30 -1.98
CA LEU A 105 -0.16 1.63 -0.70
C LEU A 105 1.04 1.87 0.22
N ALA A 106 2.27 1.74 -0.29
CA ALA A 106 3.47 2.07 0.46
C ALA A 106 3.43 3.53 0.92
N ALA A 107 3.12 4.49 0.05
CA ALA A 107 3.00 5.89 0.40
C ALA A 107 1.95 6.15 1.50
N ARG A 108 0.81 5.45 1.47
CA ARG A 108 -0.19 5.50 2.55
C ARG A 108 0.39 5.07 3.90
N LEU A 109 1.22 4.03 3.95
CA LEU A 109 1.84 3.57 5.21
C LEU A 109 2.74 4.66 5.81
N PHE A 110 3.54 5.35 4.99
CA PHE A 110 4.35 6.48 5.46
C PHE A 110 3.49 7.65 5.95
N MET A 111 2.38 7.93 5.26
CA MET A 111 1.44 8.98 5.65
C MET A 111 0.76 8.68 6.98
N GLN A 112 0.41 7.42 7.23
CA GLN A 112 -0.09 6.97 8.55
C GLN A 112 0.98 7.14 9.64
N GLY A 113 2.27 6.97 9.29
CA GLY A 113 3.41 7.32 10.13
C GLY A 113 3.62 8.81 10.38
N GLY A 114 2.73 9.68 9.90
CA GLY A 114 2.80 11.13 10.04
C GLY A 114 3.73 11.82 9.05
N CYS A 115 4.15 11.15 7.96
CA CYS A 115 4.97 11.76 6.93
C CYS A 115 4.13 12.52 5.89
N ILE A 116 4.72 13.57 5.31
CA ILE A 116 4.15 14.24 4.14
C ILE A 116 4.67 13.52 2.89
N ILE A 117 3.76 13.12 2.00
CA ILE A 117 4.11 12.38 0.77
C ILE A 117 4.28 13.33 -0.41
N HIS A 118 5.37 13.17 -1.17
CA HIS A 118 5.64 13.89 -2.40
C HIS A 118 5.84 12.90 -3.55
N ALA A 119 4.80 12.68 -4.35
CA ALA A 119 4.95 11.95 -5.61
C ALA A 119 5.59 12.86 -6.66
N ARG A 120 6.53 12.31 -7.44
CA ARG A 120 7.30 13.06 -8.43
C ARG A 120 7.00 12.56 -9.85
N PRO A 121 6.98 13.43 -10.87
CA PRO A 121 6.96 12.99 -12.25
C PRO A 121 8.27 12.28 -12.59
N GLU A 122 8.23 11.39 -13.57
CA GLU A 122 9.44 10.77 -14.11
C GLU A 122 10.27 11.81 -14.86
N SER A 123 11.55 11.87 -14.55
CA SER A 123 12.55 12.73 -15.18
C SER A 123 13.32 12.02 -16.31
N MET A 124 13.28 10.69 -16.36
CA MET A 124 14.12 9.82 -17.21
C MET A 124 15.62 9.88 -16.84
N ASN A 125 15.97 10.51 -15.71
CA ASN A 125 17.32 10.59 -15.20
C ASN A 125 17.55 9.54 -14.11
N LYS A 126 18.64 8.79 -14.26
CA LYS A 126 19.06 7.82 -13.26
C LYS A 126 19.36 8.51 -11.93
N GLY A 127 18.74 8.03 -10.85
CA GLY A 127 18.88 8.62 -9.51
C GLY A 127 17.80 9.64 -9.16
N GLU A 128 16.98 10.04 -10.12
CA GLU A 128 15.85 10.97 -9.94
C GLU A 128 14.49 10.28 -10.14
N ASP A 129 14.48 9.12 -10.81
CA ASP A 129 13.27 8.32 -11.09
C ASP A 129 13.01 7.27 -9.99
N PHE A 130 12.66 7.74 -8.80
CA PHE A 130 12.11 6.90 -7.74
C PHE A 130 10.62 7.19 -7.52
N ASP A 131 9.92 6.30 -6.83
CA ASP A 131 8.46 6.35 -6.79
C ASP A 131 7.91 7.59 -6.07
N PHE A 132 8.39 7.90 -4.87
CA PHE A 132 8.00 9.09 -4.11
C PHE A 132 9.05 9.46 -3.06
N SER A 133 8.99 10.67 -2.54
CA SER A 133 9.70 11.04 -1.31
C SER A 133 8.74 11.28 -0.17
N VAL A 134 9.28 11.17 1.05
CA VAL A 134 8.56 11.46 2.29
C VAL A 134 9.30 12.54 3.05
N VAL A 135 8.55 13.48 3.64
CA VAL A 135 9.12 14.56 4.46
C VAL A 135 8.65 14.40 5.89
N ARG A 136 9.59 14.38 6.83
CA ARG A 136 9.32 14.39 8.28
C ARG A 136 10.35 15.24 8.99
N GLY A 137 9.91 16.15 9.86
CA GLY A 137 10.82 17.05 10.56
C GLY A 137 11.67 17.94 9.64
N GLY A 138 11.21 18.20 8.41
CA GLY A 138 11.97 18.95 7.39
C GLY A 138 12.99 18.11 6.61
N GLU A 139 13.23 16.86 6.99
CA GLU A 139 14.11 15.93 6.27
C GLU A 139 13.35 15.20 5.17
N GLU A 140 13.91 15.16 3.95
CA GLU A 140 13.38 14.42 2.81
C GLU A 140 14.08 13.07 2.66
N ILE A 141 13.28 11.99 2.62
CA ILE A 141 13.75 10.62 2.43
C ILE A 141 13.13 10.06 1.14
N ASN A 142 13.96 9.53 0.26
CA ASN A 142 13.54 9.03 -1.05
C ASN A 142 13.10 7.56 -0.94
N VAL A 143 11.99 7.20 -1.55
CA VAL A 143 11.40 5.86 -1.43
C VAL A 143 11.26 5.23 -2.80
N GLU A 144 11.81 4.03 -2.92
CA GLU A 144 11.63 3.16 -4.09
C GLU A 144 10.85 1.92 -3.68
N VAL A 145 9.80 1.60 -4.45
CA VAL A 145 8.93 0.46 -4.22
C VAL A 145 9.20 -0.62 -5.27
N THR A 146 9.15 -1.86 -4.83
CA THR A 146 9.26 -3.02 -5.70
C THR A 146 8.38 -4.14 -5.22
N SER A 147 7.95 -4.98 -6.14
CA SER A 147 7.25 -6.22 -5.84
C SER A 147 7.97 -7.41 -6.47
N LEU A 148 8.06 -8.50 -5.73
CA LEU A 148 8.52 -9.79 -6.22
C LEU A 148 7.31 -10.66 -6.58
N THR A 149 7.44 -11.41 -7.67
CA THR A 149 6.35 -12.25 -8.20
C THR A 149 6.67 -13.74 -8.18
N SER A 150 7.95 -14.11 -8.04
CA SER A 150 8.36 -15.51 -7.95
C SER A 150 7.69 -16.18 -6.76
N PRO A 151 6.95 -17.30 -6.91
CA PRO A 151 6.33 -17.98 -5.76
C PRO A 151 7.36 -18.68 -4.87
N VAL A 152 8.57 -18.92 -5.38
CA VAL A 152 9.66 -19.57 -4.64
C VAL A 152 10.64 -18.52 -4.12
N PHE A 153 10.95 -18.61 -2.83
CA PHE A 153 11.96 -17.77 -2.20
C PHE A 153 13.35 -18.12 -2.71
N ALA A 154 14.09 -17.09 -3.14
CA ALA A 154 15.50 -17.21 -3.47
C ALA A 154 16.23 -15.96 -2.99
N GLU A 155 17.15 -16.13 -2.05
CA GLU A 155 17.94 -15.03 -1.48
C GLU A 155 18.65 -14.22 -2.57
N SER A 156 19.23 -14.88 -3.58
CA SER A 156 19.92 -14.22 -4.69
C SER A 156 19.01 -13.30 -5.49
N THR A 157 17.77 -13.72 -5.76
CA THR A 157 16.74 -12.92 -6.43
C THR A 157 16.43 -11.65 -5.65
N LEU A 158 16.31 -11.76 -4.32
CA LEU A 158 16.01 -10.62 -3.47
C LEU A 158 17.20 -9.65 -3.39
N VAL A 159 18.41 -10.15 -3.16
CA VAL A 159 19.64 -9.32 -3.15
C VAL A 159 19.83 -8.58 -4.48
N ASN A 160 19.66 -9.28 -5.61
CA ASN A 160 19.79 -8.67 -6.94
C ASN A 160 18.73 -7.61 -7.19
N THR A 161 17.50 -7.85 -6.74
CA THR A 161 16.41 -6.87 -6.85
C THR A 161 16.71 -5.62 -6.04
N LEU A 162 17.12 -5.76 -4.77
CA LEU A 162 17.50 -4.63 -3.92
C LEU A 162 18.69 -3.85 -4.52
N ALA A 163 19.69 -4.54 -5.05
CA ALA A 163 20.85 -3.92 -5.69
C ALA A 163 20.46 -3.10 -6.93
N ARG A 164 19.52 -3.61 -7.74
CA ARG A 164 18.97 -2.89 -8.90
C ARG A 164 18.19 -1.65 -8.46
N LYS A 165 17.26 -1.79 -7.50
CA LYS A 165 16.42 -0.70 -7.00
C LYS A 165 17.22 0.42 -6.33
N LYS A 166 18.29 0.10 -5.59
CA LYS A 166 19.27 1.09 -5.11
C LYS A 166 19.81 2.00 -6.23
N GLY A 167 19.95 1.49 -7.45
CA GLY A 167 20.46 2.24 -8.59
C GLY A 167 19.53 3.35 -9.09
N GLN A 168 18.24 3.30 -8.74
CA GLN A 168 17.23 4.31 -9.10
C GLN A 168 17.13 5.45 -8.08
N LEU A 169 17.58 5.19 -6.85
CA LEU A 169 17.61 6.18 -5.78
C LEU A 169 18.81 7.12 -5.91
N PRO A 170 18.75 8.35 -5.35
CA PRO A 170 19.89 9.26 -5.27
C PRO A 170 21.03 8.68 -4.43
N SER A 171 22.25 9.20 -4.58
CA SER A 171 23.45 8.65 -3.92
C SER A 171 23.97 9.49 -2.75
N ASP A 172 23.42 10.68 -2.63
CA ASP A 172 23.79 11.81 -1.79
C ASP A 172 22.66 12.21 -0.82
N LYS A 173 21.58 11.43 -0.77
CA LYS A 173 20.39 11.68 0.07
C LYS A 173 19.93 10.40 0.77
N PRO A 174 19.21 10.51 1.90
CA PRO A 174 18.60 9.36 2.56
C PRO A 174 17.62 8.62 1.65
N ALA A 175 17.59 7.30 1.77
CA ALA A 175 16.72 6.48 0.94
C ALA A 175 16.22 5.19 1.62
N ILE A 176 14.99 4.80 1.28
CA ILE A 176 14.33 3.58 1.74
C ILE A 176 13.92 2.75 0.53
N ILE A 177 14.08 1.43 0.62
CA ILE A 177 13.49 0.50 -0.35
C ILE A 177 12.32 -0.22 0.32
N VAL A 178 11.14 -0.18 -0.30
CA VAL A 178 9.99 -0.98 0.09
C VAL A 178 9.88 -2.17 -0.85
N CYS A 179 9.85 -3.38 -0.32
CA CYS A 179 9.81 -4.61 -1.09
C CYS A 179 8.62 -5.47 -0.68
N MET A 180 7.59 -5.49 -1.53
CA MET A 180 6.48 -6.43 -1.40
C MET A 180 6.95 -7.82 -1.85
N TYR A 181 6.79 -8.83 -1.00
CA TYR A 181 7.10 -10.22 -1.33
C TYR A 181 5.84 -11.09 -1.32
N PRO A 182 5.81 -12.21 -2.07
CA PRO A 182 4.68 -13.13 -2.06
C PRO A 182 4.50 -13.78 -0.69
N ALA A 183 3.27 -13.82 -0.18
CA ALA A 183 2.97 -14.49 1.09
C ALA A 183 3.37 -15.96 1.10
N ALA A 184 3.34 -16.63 -0.07
CA ALA A 184 3.77 -18.02 -0.23
C ALA A 184 5.23 -18.28 0.16
N TRP A 185 6.09 -17.24 0.22
CA TRP A 185 7.49 -17.45 0.57
C TRP A 185 7.70 -18.01 1.97
N PHE A 186 6.78 -17.76 2.92
CA PHE A 186 7.05 -18.02 4.32
C PHE A 186 5.78 -18.30 5.12
N ALA A 187 5.25 -19.52 4.97
CA ALA A 187 4.20 -20.04 5.84
C ALA A 187 4.61 -20.01 7.34
N ASP A 188 5.92 -20.07 7.64
CA ASP A 188 6.47 -20.27 8.99
C ASP A 188 7.42 -19.13 9.47
N ASP A 189 7.09 -17.86 9.20
CA ASP A 189 7.87 -16.65 9.56
C ASP A 189 9.12 -16.35 8.68
N PRO A 190 9.08 -15.29 7.85
CA PRO A 190 10.23 -14.85 7.03
C PRO A 190 11.43 -14.28 7.78
N THR A 191 11.27 -13.91 9.04
CA THR A 191 12.06 -12.83 9.66
C THR A 191 13.57 -13.10 9.62
N ALA A 192 13.99 -14.32 9.96
CA ALA A 192 15.40 -14.68 9.96
C ALA A 192 16.02 -14.62 8.55
N ALA A 193 15.32 -15.09 7.53
CA ALA A 193 15.79 -15.07 6.15
C ALA A 193 15.89 -13.64 5.62
N LEU A 194 14.86 -12.82 5.84
CA LEU A 194 14.85 -11.41 5.43
C LEU A 194 15.94 -10.60 6.16
N TYR A 195 16.19 -10.89 7.44
CA TYR A 195 17.28 -10.29 8.20
C TYR A 195 18.65 -10.58 7.58
N VAL A 196 18.93 -11.83 7.21
CA VAL A 196 20.20 -12.22 6.55
C VAL A 196 20.37 -11.47 5.24
N VAL A 197 19.31 -11.38 4.42
CA VAL A 197 19.35 -10.65 3.15
C VAL A 197 19.60 -9.15 3.35
N ALA A 198 18.87 -8.52 4.27
CA ALA A 198 19.02 -7.11 4.57
C ALA A 198 20.45 -6.77 5.04
N ASN A 199 21.00 -7.55 5.97
CA ASN A 199 22.37 -7.33 6.46
C ASN A 199 23.43 -7.57 5.39
N ARG A 200 23.29 -8.61 4.56
CA ARG A 200 24.18 -8.84 3.42
C ARG A 200 24.13 -7.66 2.44
N PHE A 201 22.95 -7.09 2.21
CA PHE A 201 22.79 -5.91 1.36
C PHE A 201 23.43 -4.65 1.99
N PHE A 202 23.18 -4.37 3.27
CA PHE A 202 23.77 -3.22 3.97
C PHE A 202 25.29 -3.30 4.09
N GLY A 203 25.86 -4.49 4.28
CA GLY A 203 27.30 -4.70 4.27
C GLY A 203 27.97 -4.27 2.95
N LYS A 204 27.23 -4.24 1.84
CA LYS A 204 27.71 -3.79 0.52
C LYS A 204 27.25 -2.37 0.16
N SER A 205 26.43 -1.72 0.99
CA SER A 205 25.81 -0.45 0.65
C SER A 205 25.48 0.41 1.87
N ARG A 206 26.12 1.59 1.93
CA ARG A 206 25.77 2.65 2.88
C ARG A 206 24.72 3.63 2.35
N ARG A 207 24.25 3.47 1.12
CA ARG A 207 23.33 4.44 0.46
C ARG A 207 21.88 4.33 0.92
N ILE A 208 21.50 3.21 1.53
CA ILE A 208 20.12 2.93 1.91
C ILE A 208 20.03 2.94 3.44
N ASN A 209 19.02 3.64 3.95
CA ASN A 209 18.76 3.84 5.37
C ASN A 209 17.95 2.68 5.95
N ALA A 210 16.97 2.17 5.20
CA ALA A 210 16.18 1.01 5.60
C ALA A 210 15.66 0.22 4.41
N ILE A 211 15.34 -1.04 4.66
CA ILE A 211 14.52 -1.87 3.80
C ILE A 211 13.25 -2.22 4.57
N VAL A 212 12.09 -1.99 3.96
CA VAL A 212 10.78 -2.35 4.51
C VAL A 212 10.21 -3.48 3.66
N PHE A 213 10.09 -4.67 4.22
CA PHE A 213 9.43 -5.78 3.56
C PHE A 213 7.95 -5.79 3.90
N LEU A 214 7.12 -6.01 2.89
CA LEU A 214 5.67 -6.12 3.02
C LEU A 214 5.18 -7.45 2.46
N ALA A 215 4.14 -8.02 3.05
CA ALA A 215 3.39 -9.13 2.45
C ALA A 215 1.89 -9.00 2.71
N GLU A 216 1.11 -9.37 1.69
CA GLU A 216 -0.35 -9.43 1.71
C GLU A 216 -0.81 -10.83 2.15
N HIS A 217 -1.42 -10.93 3.32
CA HIS A 217 -2.02 -12.16 3.85
C HIS A 217 -3.54 -12.10 3.69
N TRP A 218 -4.06 -12.97 2.83
CA TRP A 218 -5.49 -13.11 2.60
C TRP A 218 -6.07 -14.10 3.60
N LEU A 219 -7.11 -13.69 4.31
CA LEU A 219 -7.83 -14.52 5.27
C LEU A 219 -9.14 -14.97 4.62
N SER A 220 -9.26 -16.26 4.39
CA SER A 220 -10.53 -16.94 4.12
C SER A 220 -10.89 -17.75 5.35
N ASP A 221 -11.72 -17.18 6.23
CA ASP A 221 -12.36 -17.93 7.29
C ASP A 221 -13.86 -17.85 7.06
N GLU A 222 -14.58 -18.96 7.17
CA GLU A 222 -16.04 -18.99 7.11
C GLU A 222 -16.67 -18.07 8.16
N ALA A 223 -15.99 -17.88 9.30
CA ALA A 223 -16.41 -16.95 10.36
C ALA A 223 -16.27 -15.48 9.94
N LEU A 224 -15.29 -15.17 9.09
CA LEU A 224 -15.13 -13.85 8.48
C LEU A 224 -16.00 -13.80 7.22
N LEU A 225 -17.30 -13.53 7.39
CA LEU A 225 -18.30 -13.44 6.32
C LEU A 225 -17.86 -12.64 5.07
N ASN A 226 -16.86 -11.77 5.19
CA ASN A 226 -16.31 -10.95 4.11
C ASN A 226 -14.79 -11.08 3.95
N GLY A 227 -14.18 -12.16 4.45
CA GLY A 227 -12.73 -12.37 4.48
C GLY A 227 -11.94 -11.18 5.06
N GLY A 228 -10.63 -11.18 4.84
CA GLY A 228 -9.77 -10.08 5.28
C GLY A 228 -8.45 -10.02 4.52
N LEU A 229 -7.83 -8.84 4.54
CA LEU A 229 -6.46 -8.63 4.08
C LEU A 229 -5.66 -8.03 5.23
N ILE A 230 -4.53 -8.66 5.54
CA ILE A 230 -3.53 -8.11 6.44
C ILE A 230 -2.27 -7.84 5.64
N VAL A 231 -1.68 -6.68 5.87
CA VAL A 231 -0.36 -6.35 5.33
C VAL A 231 0.64 -6.48 6.48
N SER A 232 1.43 -7.55 6.49
CA SER A 232 2.54 -7.67 7.43
C SER A 232 3.70 -6.80 6.98
N ARG A 233 4.42 -6.22 7.94
CA ARG A 233 5.56 -5.33 7.70
C ARG A 233 6.75 -5.79 8.54
N GLN A 234 7.94 -5.78 7.93
CA GLN A 234 9.21 -6.01 8.64
C GLN A 234 10.22 -4.97 8.19
N GLU A 235 10.81 -4.24 9.13
CA GLU A 235 11.77 -3.18 8.84
C GLU A 235 13.18 -3.56 9.29
N PHE A 236 14.14 -3.40 8.39
CA PHE A 236 15.55 -3.58 8.68
C PHE A 236 16.27 -2.26 8.46
N PHE A 237 16.95 -1.78 9.51
CA PHE A 237 17.65 -0.51 9.50
C PHE A 237 19.14 -0.72 9.21
N ASN A 238 19.71 0.14 8.38
CA ASN A 238 21.15 0.18 8.19
C ASN A 238 21.79 0.82 9.43
N GLY A 239 22.73 0.12 10.08
CA GLY A 239 23.47 0.65 11.23
C GLY A 239 24.52 1.70 10.86
N ASN A 240 24.88 1.85 9.58
CA ASN A 240 25.91 2.80 9.13
C ASN A 240 25.57 3.44 7.76
N PRO A 241 24.41 4.12 7.62
CA PRO A 241 24.06 4.81 6.40
C PRO A 241 25.00 6.00 6.18
N ARG A 242 25.25 6.34 4.92
CA ARG A 242 26.06 7.49 4.50
C ARG A 242 25.37 8.81 4.87
N HIS A 243 24.06 8.85 4.72
CA HIS A 243 23.20 9.98 5.04
C HIS A 243 22.14 9.49 6.04
N PRO A 244 22.42 9.49 7.35
CA PRO A 244 21.45 9.05 8.36
C PRO A 244 20.20 9.93 8.33
N ALA A 245 19.05 9.34 8.67
CA ALA A 245 17.75 10.00 8.74
C ALA A 245 16.95 9.51 9.95
N ASP A 246 16.01 10.31 10.44
CA ASP A 246 15.08 9.87 11.49
C ASP A 246 14.06 8.87 10.93
N LEU A 247 14.19 7.60 11.31
CA LEU A 247 13.31 6.51 10.90
C LEU A 247 12.36 6.05 12.01
N THR A 248 12.20 6.82 13.09
CA THR A 248 11.34 6.42 14.21
C THR A 248 9.87 6.25 13.81
N PHE A 249 9.41 6.91 12.73
CA PHE A 249 8.06 6.71 12.20
C PHE A 249 7.84 5.29 11.67
N LEU A 250 8.89 4.59 11.23
CA LEU A 250 8.80 3.20 10.82
C LEU A 250 8.62 2.26 12.01
N ARG A 251 9.01 2.69 13.22
CA ARG A 251 8.90 1.88 14.44
C ARG A 251 7.57 2.04 15.15
N GLN A 252 6.65 2.86 14.64
CA GLN A 252 5.30 2.90 15.18
C GLN A 252 4.74 1.49 15.11
N GLU A 253 4.48 0.93 16.29
CA GLU A 253 4.00 -0.44 16.46
C GLU A 253 2.75 -0.59 15.60
N LEU A 254 2.88 -1.37 14.53
CA LEU A 254 1.70 -2.01 13.98
C LEU A 254 1.25 -3.03 15.02
N PRO A 255 -0.06 -3.28 15.15
CA PRO A 255 -0.52 -4.40 15.94
C PRO A 255 0.25 -5.65 15.52
N PRO A 256 0.72 -6.48 16.48
CA PRO A 256 1.53 -7.64 16.18
C PRO A 256 0.85 -8.48 15.10
N VAL A 257 1.62 -8.92 14.10
CA VAL A 257 1.09 -9.81 13.05
C VAL A 257 0.55 -11.03 13.77
N PRO A 258 -0.76 -11.27 13.73
CA PRO A 258 -1.32 -12.34 14.53
C PRO A 258 -0.77 -13.67 14.03
N THR A 259 -0.27 -14.52 14.94
CA THR A 259 0.43 -15.76 14.58
C THR A 259 -0.53 -16.95 14.44
N SER A 260 -1.81 -16.75 14.75
CA SER A 260 -2.88 -17.73 14.57
C SER A 260 -4.15 -17.08 14.07
N VAL A 261 -5.02 -17.87 13.43
CA VAL A 261 -6.37 -17.44 13.02
C VAL A 261 -7.19 -16.96 14.22
N GLU A 262 -7.01 -17.52 15.41
CA GLU A 262 -7.71 -17.04 16.62
C GLU A 262 -7.20 -15.68 17.09
N GLN A 263 -5.88 -15.44 17.07
CA GLN A 263 -5.35 -14.10 17.32
C GLN A 263 -5.76 -13.14 16.21
N LEU A 264 -5.90 -13.62 14.97
CA LEU A 264 -6.48 -12.85 13.88
C LEU A 264 -7.91 -12.49 14.19
N LEU A 265 -8.77 -13.39 14.68
CA LEU A 265 -10.16 -13.07 15.00
C LEU A 265 -10.27 -12.13 16.21
N ILE A 266 -9.36 -12.24 17.18
CA ILE A 266 -9.29 -11.36 18.36
C ILE A 266 -8.76 -9.96 17.97
N ASN A 267 -7.74 -9.90 17.09
CA ASN A 267 -7.11 -8.65 16.65
C ASN A 267 -7.71 -8.06 15.37
N ALA A 268 -8.49 -8.83 14.61
CA ALA A 268 -9.42 -8.39 13.58
C ALA A 268 -10.63 -7.77 14.27
N VAL A 269 -10.34 -6.80 15.13
CA VAL A 269 -11.18 -5.62 15.20
C VAL A 269 -11.39 -5.20 13.75
N PRO A 270 -12.63 -5.22 13.25
CA PRO A 270 -12.93 -4.99 11.84
C PRO A 270 -12.16 -3.75 11.43
N VAL A 271 -11.17 -3.89 10.52
CA VAL A 271 -10.18 -2.87 10.09
C VAL A 271 -10.68 -1.53 10.54
N GLN A 272 -10.22 -1.07 11.70
CA GLN A 272 -10.89 0.00 12.46
C GLN A 272 -11.30 1.08 11.47
N GLN A 273 -12.61 1.24 11.28
CA GLN A 273 -13.23 2.13 10.29
C GLN A 273 -13.03 3.60 10.70
N GLU A 274 -11.83 3.93 11.16
CA GLU A 274 -11.41 5.16 11.78
C GLU A 274 -10.67 6.06 10.80
N SER A 275 -10.31 5.51 9.64
CA SER A 275 -9.70 6.31 8.59
C SER A 275 -10.65 7.41 8.13
N GLU A 276 -10.08 8.47 7.56
CA GLU A 276 -10.85 9.60 7.05
C GLU A 276 -11.88 9.18 6.00
N PHE A 277 -11.59 8.11 5.25
CA PHE A 277 -12.48 7.59 4.21
C PHE A 277 -13.78 7.04 4.80
N TYR A 278 -13.70 6.17 5.81
CA TYR A 278 -14.89 5.57 6.42
C TYR A 278 -15.77 6.63 7.09
N ARG A 279 -15.17 7.52 7.88
CA ARG A 279 -15.87 8.67 8.50
C ARG A 279 -16.53 9.57 7.46
N TRP A 280 -15.89 9.78 6.31
CA TRP A 280 -16.47 10.54 5.21
C TRP A 280 -17.70 9.84 4.60
N VAL A 281 -17.62 8.52 4.38
CA VAL A 281 -18.75 7.74 3.85
C VAL A 281 -19.94 7.79 4.81
N ASP A 282 -19.71 7.54 6.10
CA ASP A 282 -20.77 7.57 7.11
C ASP A 282 -21.39 8.97 7.23
N ALA A 283 -20.57 10.02 7.22
CA ALA A 283 -21.07 11.41 7.25
C ALA A 283 -21.88 11.80 6.01
N CYS A 284 -21.70 11.15 4.86
CA CYS A 284 -22.53 11.39 3.68
C CYS A 284 -23.87 10.63 3.70
N LEU A 285 -23.98 9.61 4.55
CA LEU A 285 -25.15 8.72 4.62
C LEU A 285 -26.02 8.93 5.85
N ALA A 286 -25.49 9.63 6.86
CA ALA A 286 -26.24 10.19 8.00
C ALA A 286 -27.18 11.30 7.52
#